data_AF-A0A4U0WIQ3-F1
#
_entry.id   AF-A0A4U0WIQ3-F1
#
_cell.length_a   1.000
_cell.length_b   1.000
_cell.length_c   1.000
_cell.angle_alpha   90.00
_cell.angle_beta   90.00
_cell.angle_gamma   90.00
#
_symmetry.space_group_name_H-M   'P 1'
#
loop_
_entity.id
_entity.type
_entity.pdbx_description
1 polymer ?
#
loop_
_entity_poly.entity_id
_entity_poly.type
_entity_poly.pdbx_seq_one_letter_code
_entity_poly.pdbx_strand_id
1 'polypeptide(L)'
;MQALDEEHLGVDAQFGGVDQRKIFALAKEVLPRVGYKERAHLMNPMVPGLAGGKMSASDPDSKIDLLDTPEVVKKKIKKAFAPPKEVEGNGMMSFVEYVLLPAGALQGEGQKFVVERREGEPLVYTNIEKMHEDYKADILTPQLLKSGVTAALLALLEPVQAAFQASQEWQDIERKAYPPPPEKKKKEKKKDLGKRHTDAKKVEAQPDGSVHGHGQQQVSVSTGAEEAMKQLELEKKAVES
;
A
#
# COMPACT_ATOMS: atom_id res chain seq x y z
N MET A 1 -17.63 -9.17 22.03
CA MET A 1 -18.33 -9.42 20.76
C MET A 1 -17.68 -10.61 20.06
N GLN A 2 -16.47 -10.49 19.50
CA GLN A 2 -15.82 -11.60 18.76
C GLN A 2 -15.82 -12.99 19.43
N ALA A 3 -15.56 -13.09 20.74
CA ALA A 3 -15.63 -14.38 21.44
C ALA A 3 -17.04 -14.98 21.47
N LEU A 4 -18.08 -14.15 21.62
CA LEU A 4 -19.47 -14.61 21.63
C LEU A 4 -19.97 -14.99 20.24
N ASP A 5 -19.35 -14.47 19.18
CA ASP A 5 -19.68 -14.85 17.81
C ASP A 5 -19.43 -16.35 17.60
N GLU A 6 -18.45 -16.95 18.29
CA GLU A 6 -18.19 -18.41 18.25
C GLU A 6 -19.39 -19.24 18.73
N GLU A 7 -20.14 -18.73 19.71
CA GLU A 7 -21.35 -19.38 20.22
C GLU A 7 -22.54 -19.12 19.31
N HIS A 8 -22.78 -17.87 18.94
CA HIS A 8 -23.99 -17.50 18.20
C HIS A 8 -23.96 -17.96 16.74
N LEU A 9 -22.78 -18.19 16.18
CA LEU A 9 -22.61 -18.83 14.86
C LEU A 9 -22.60 -20.36 14.96
N GLY A 10 -22.58 -20.94 16.18
CA GLY A 10 -22.63 -22.39 16.40
C GLY A 10 -21.37 -23.14 15.95
N VAL A 11 -20.23 -22.47 15.80
CA VAL A 11 -19.02 -23.04 15.20
C VAL A 11 -18.21 -23.91 16.18
N ASP A 12 -17.43 -24.84 15.62
CA ASP A 12 -16.47 -25.67 16.37
C ASP A 12 -15.04 -25.10 16.32
N ALA A 13 -14.76 -24.29 15.31
CA ALA A 13 -13.47 -23.65 15.12
C ALA A 13 -13.61 -22.22 14.59
N GLN A 14 -12.68 -21.35 14.98
CA GLN A 14 -12.51 -20.02 14.40
C GLN A 14 -11.16 -19.96 13.68
N PHE A 15 -11.16 -19.43 12.46
CA PHE A 15 -9.98 -19.19 11.65
C PHE A 15 -9.66 -17.70 11.59
N GLY A 16 -8.39 -17.33 11.76
CA GLY A 16 -7.95 -15.95 11.60
C GLY A 16 -6.42 -15.82 11.64
N GLY A 17 -5.92 -14.60 11.54
CA GLY A 17 -4.48 -14.34 11.57
C GLY A 17 -3.86 -14.56 12.96
N VAL A 18 -2.54 -14.76 13.00
CA VAL A 18 -1.78 -14.81 14.27
C VAL A 18 -1.88 -13.52 15.10
N ASP A 19 -2.26 -12.41 14.49
CA ASP A 19 -2.54 -11.13 15.16
C ASP A 19 -3.78 -11.20 16.07
N GLN A 20 -4.71 -12.13 15.80
CA GLN A 20 -5.91 -12.38 16.62
C GLN A 20 -5.65 -13.29 17.82
N ARG A 21 -4.43 -13.82 17.99
CA ARG A 21 -4.06 -14.78 19.06
C ARG A 21 -4.53 -14.37 20.45
N LYS A 22 -4.44 -13.08 20.80
CA LYS A 22 -4.87 -12.57 22.11
C LYS A 22 -6.39 -12.70 22.31
N ILE A 23 -7.16 -12.47 21.25
CA ILE A 23 -8.62 -12.59 21.28
C ILE A 23 -9.03 -14.07 21.37
N PHE A 24 -8.36 -14.94 20.62
CA PHE A 24 -8.56 -16.39 20.69
C PHE A 24 -8.25 -16.94 22.08
N ALA A 25 -7.15 -16.49 22.70
CA ALA A 25 -6.81 -16.87 24.07
C ALA A 25 -7.88 -16.43 25.09
N LEU A 26 -8.42 -15.22 24.93
CA LEU A 26 -9.52 -14.71 25.76
C LEU A 26 -10.79 -15.55 25.57
N ALA A 27 -11.17 -15.86 24.33
CA ALA A 27 -12.34 -16.68 24.03
C ALA A 27 -12.21 -18.07 24.67
N LYS A 28 -11.04 -18.70 24.53
CA LYS A 28 -10.73 -19.98 25.16
C LYS A 28 -10.82 -19.94 26.69
N GLU A 29 -10.38 -18.87 27.35
CA GLU A 29 -10.45 -18.76 28.81
C GLU A 29 -11.88 -18.47 29.31
N VAL A 30 -12.61 -17.60 28.61
CA VAL A 30 -13.86 -17.01 29.13
C VAL A 30 -15.09 -17.82 28.72
N LEU A 31 -15.15 -18.38 27.51
CA LEU A 31 -16.33 -19.10 27.03
C LEU A 31 -16.71 -20.30 27.92
N PRO A 32 -15.76 -21.14 28.39
CA PRO A 32 -16.10 -22.21 29.33
C PRO A 32 -16.65 -21.72 30.67
N ARG A 33 -16.21 -20.54 31.16
CA ARG A 33 -16.68 -19.97 32.44
C ARG A 33 -18.13 -19.51 32.39
N VAL A 34 -18.65 -19.22 31.20
CA VAL A 34 -20.04 -18.83 30.99
C VAL A 34 -20.91 -19.99 30.48
N GLY A 35 -20.40 -21.23 30.54
CA GLY A 35 -21.15 -22.44 30.18
C GLY A 35 -21.14 -22.79 28.69
N TYR A 36 -20.30 -22.13 27.89
CA TYR A 36 -20.16 -22.40 26.47
C TYR A 36 -19.02 -23.37 26.17
N LYS A 37 -19.09 -24.08 25.04
CA LYS A 37 -18.03 -25.02 24.64
C LYS A 37 -16.70 -24.30 24.35
N GLU A 38 -15.58 -24.99 24.53
CA GLU A 38 -14.30 -24.51 23.99
C GLU A 38 -14.26 -24.73 22.47
N ARG A 39 -13.60 -23.83 21.73
CA ARG A 39 -13.45 -23.91 20.27
C ARG A 39 -11.98 -24.09 19.89
N ALA A 40 -11.77 -24.70 18.72
CA ALA A 40 -10.45 -24.73 18.10
C ALA A 40 -10.14 -23.37 17.43
N HIS A 41 -8.88 -22.92 17.52
CA HIS A 41 -8.43 -21.71 16.85
C HIS A 41 -7.33 -22.04 15.84
N LEU A 42 -7.61 -21.81 14.56
CA LEU A 42 -6.68 -22.05 13.45
C LEU A 42 -6.08 -20.72 13.02
N MET A 43 -4.76 -20.60 13.06
CA MET A 43 -4.06 -19.33 12.81
C MET A 43 -3.20 -19.37 11.56
N ASN A 44 -3.45 -18.48 10.59
CA ASN A 44 -2.58 -18.31 9.42
C ASN A 44 -1.45 -17.31 9.70
N PRO A 45 -0.27 -17.48 9.08
CA PRO A 45 0.81 -16.51 9.17
C PRO A 45 0.41 -15.17 8.53
N MET A 46 1.08 -14.09 8.96
CA MET A 46 0.89 -12.77 8.36
C MET A 46 1.75 -12.66 7.10
N VAL A 47 1.11 -12.36 5.97
CA VAL A 47 1.83 -11.99 4.75
C VAL A 47 2.37 -10.56 4.91
N PRO A 48 3.68 -10.34 4.76
CA PRO A 48 4.25 -8.99 4.80
C PRO A 48 3.66 -8.09 3.70
N GLY A 49 3.65 -6.79 3.95
CA GLY A 49 3.31 -5.80 2.94
C GLY A 49 4.35 -5.75 1.81
N LEU A 50 3.91 -5.29 0.63
CA LEU A 50 4.77 -5.21 -0.54
C LEU A 50 6.01 -4.35 -0.34
N ALA A 51 5.93 -3.29 0.47
CA ALA A 51 7.04 -2.39 0.76
C ALA A 51 7.96 -2.87 1.89
N GLY A 52 7.74 -4.08 2.42
CA GLY A 52 8.36 -4.58 3.64
C GLY A 52 7.58 -4.15 4.90
N GLY A 53 7.55 -5.02 5.91
CA GLY A 53 6.79 -4.79 7.15
C GLY A 53 5.33 -5.25 7.07
N LYS A 54 4.44 -4.64 7.87
CA LYS A 54 3.01 -5.00 7.91
C LYS A 54 2.25 -4.32 6.77
N MET A 55 1.33 -5.03 6.12
CA MET A 55 0.32 -4.38 5.27
C MET A 55 -0.46 -3.37 6.11
N SER A 56 -0.46 -2.10 5.72
CA SER A 56 -1.23 -1.05 6.40
C SER A 56 -2.37 -0.58 5.52
N ALA A 57 -3.59 -0.56 6.07
CA ALA A 57 -4.73 0.01 5.36
C ALA A 57 -4.61 1.52 5.12
N SER A 58 -3.70 2.21 5.83
CA SER A 58 -3.51 3.67 5.76
C SER A 58 -2.59 4.15 4.65
N ASP A 59 -1.78 3.28 4.04
CA ASP A 59 -0.96 3.61 2.86
C ASP A 59 -1.53 2.89 1.64
N PRO A 60 -2.22 3.61 0.72
CA PRO A 60 -2.78 3.05 -0.50
C PRO A 60 -1.77 2.35 -1.41
N ASP A 61 -0.49 2.74 -1.35
CA ASP A 61 0.59 2.14 -2.14
C ASP A 61 1.15 0.86 -1.50
N SER A 62 0.82 0.59 -0.23
CA SER A 62 1.35 -0.56 0.53
C SER A 62 0.55 -1.87 0.35
N LYS A 63 -0.65 -1.79 -0.24
CA LYS A 63 -1.57 -2.91 -0.47
C LYS A 63 -1.97 -2.99 -1.95
N ILE A 64 -2.25 -4.20 -2.44
CA ILE A 64 -2.92 -4.42 -3.73
C ILE A 64 -4.40 -4.63 -3.43
N ASP A 65 -5.25 -3.84 -4.09
CA ASP A 65 -6.69 -4.02 -4.03
C ASP A 65 -7.15 -5.08 -5.04
N LEU A 66 -8.25 -5.78 -4.74
CA LEU A 66 -8.82 -6.78 -5.66
C LEU A 66 -9.28 -6.14 -6.98
N LEU A 67 -9.66 -4.86 -6.92
CA LEU A 67 -10.13 -4.09 -8.07
C LEU A 67 -9.05 -3.20 -8.70
N ASP A 68 -7.79 -3.28 -8.26
CA ASP A 68 -6.69 -2.51 -8.85
C ASP A 68 -6.49 -2.88 -10.32
N THR A 69 -6.42 -1.87 -11.20
CA THR A 69 -6.17 -2.13 -12.63
C THR A 69 -4.79 -2.75 -12.85
N PRO A 70 -4.56 -3.44 -13.99
CA PRO A 70 -3.28 -4.04 -14.29
C PRO A 70 -2.07 -3.09 -14.20
N GLU A 71 -2.28 -1.82 -14.54
CA GLU A 71 -1.27 -0.77 -14.48
C GLU A 71 -0.91 -0.42 -13.02
N VAL A 72 -1.92 -0.35 -12.15
CA VAL A 72 -1.73 -0.06 -10.72
C VAL A 72 -0.99 -1.22 -10.05
N VAL A 73 -1.40 -2.46 -10.33
CA VAL A 73 -0.73 -3.67 -9.83
C VAL A 73 0.75 -3.67 -10.24
N LYS A 74 1.04 -3.49 -11.54
CA LYS A 74 2.41 -3.39 -12.07
C LYS A 74 3.23 -2.31 -11.37
N LYS A 75 2.63 -1.13 -11.14
CA LYS A 75 3.30 -0.01 -10.45
C LYS A 75 3.62 -0.35 -9.00
N LYS A 76 2.69 -0.96 -8.26
CA LYS A 76 2.87 -1.36 -6.86
C LYS A 76 3.94 -2.45 -6.72
N ILE A 77 3.87 -3.50 -7.53
CA ILE A 77 4.88 -4.58 -7.53
C ILE A 77 6.26 -4.06 -7.92
N LYS A 78 6.35 -3.12 -8.87
CA LYS A 78 7.63 -2.51 -9.24
C LYS A 78 8.31 -1.83 -8.03
N LYS A 79 7.52 -1.15 -7.18
CA LYS A 79 7.99 -0.50 -5.95
C LYS A 79 8.24 -1.47 -4.78
N ALA A 80 7.75 -2.70 -4.86
CA ALA A 80 7.85 -3.67 -3.78
C ALA A 80 9.31 -3.96 -3.40
N PHE A 81 9.53 -4.23 -2.12
CA PHE A 81 10.82 -4.59 -1.56
C PHE A 81 11.17 -6.03 -1.98
N ALA A 82 12.27 -6.17 -2.73
CA ALA A 82 12.81 -7.46 -3.19
C ALA A 82 14.33 -7.32 -3.36
N PRO A 83 15.09 -7.27 -2.26
CA PRO A 83 16.54 -7.17 -2.30
C PRO A 83 17.17 -8.40 -2.97
N PRO A 84 18.21 -8.23 -3.82
CA PRO A 84 18.85 -9.34 -4.51
C PRO A 84 19.48 -10.32 -3.51
N LYS A 85 19.27 -11.63 -3.72
CA LYS A 85 19.82 -12.74 -2.92
C LYS A 85 19.38 -12.80 -1.46
N GLU A 86 18.47 -11.93 -1.04
CA GLU A 86 17.96 -11.88 0.33
C GLU A 86 16.51 -12.38 0.39
N VAL A 87 16.34 -13.51 1.09
CA VAL A 87 15.05 -14.20 1.22
C VAL A 87 14.30 -13.79 2.49
N GLU A 88 15.04 -13.48 3.56
CA GLU A 88 14.45 -13.11 4.86
C GLU A 88 13.85 -11.69 4.77
N GLY A 89 12.64 -11.51 5.29
CA GLY A 89 11.93 -10.23 5.22
C GLY A 89 11.48 -9.81 3.81
N ASN A 90 11.66 -10.68 2.80
CA ASN A 90 11.28 -10.40 1.42
C ASN A 90 9.78 -10.63 1.21
N GLY A 91 8.99 -9.55 1.23
CA GLY A 91 7.54 -9.61 1.10
C GLY A 91 7.07 -10.26 -0.21
N MET A 92 7.83 -10.14 -1.29
CA MET A 92 7.52 -10.81 -2.55
C MET A 92 7.67 -12.32 -2.44
N MET A 93 8.71 -12.79 -1.74
CA MET A 93 8.94 -14.22 -1.52
C MET A 93 7.84 -14.83 -0.64
N SER A 94 7.50 -14.16 0.46
CA SER A 94 6.39 -14.58 1.33
C SER A 94 5.05 -14.57 0.61
N PHE A 95 4.83 -13.63 -0.33
CA PHE A 95 3.62 -13.62 -1.15
C PHE A 95 3.54 -14.84 -2.07
N VAL A 96 4.68 -15.28 -2.64
CA VAL A 96 4.70 -16.52 -3.43
C VAL A 96 4.41 -17.74 -2.54
N GLU A 97 5.06 -17.83 -1.39
CA GLU A 97 4.91 -18.94 -0.45
C GLU A 97 3.47 -19.13 0.05
N TYR A 98 2.85 -18.05 0.51
CA TYR A 98 1.56 -18.13 1.21
C TYR A 98 0.35 -17.86 0.31
N VAL A 99 0.54 -17.31 -0.89
CA VAL A 99 -0.56 -16.98 -1.80
C VAL A 99 -0.44 -17.73 -3.12
N LEU A 100 0.63 -17.52 -3.88
CA LEU A 100 0.68 -18.00 -5.27
C LEU A 100 0.87 -19.51 -5.37
N LEU A 101 1.74 -20.11 -4.55
CA LEU A 101 1.91 -21.57 -4.52
C LEU A 101 0.61 -22.28 -4.09
N PRO A 102 -0.06 -21.90 -2.97
CA PRO A 102 -1.36 -22.44 -2.60
C PRO A 102 -2.45 -22.21 -3.65
N ALA A 103 -2.47 -21.03 -4.28
CA ALA A 103 -3.45 -20.73 -5.33
C ALA A 103 -3.30 -21.66 -6.54
N GLY A 104 -2.06 -21.94 -6.97
CA GLY A 104 -1.80 -22.91 -8.04
C GLY A 104 -2.32 -24.31 -7.69
N ALA A 105 -2.16 -24.74 -6.44
CA ALA A 105 -2.69 -26.03 -5.97
C ALA A 105 -4.22 -26.09 -6.07
N LEU A 106 -4.91 -24.99 -5.73
CA LEU A 106 -6.38 -24.89 -5.80
C LEU A 106 -6.91 -24.81 -7.24
N GLN A 107 -6.11 -24.34 -8.19
CA GLN A 107 -6.45 -24.31 -9.62
C GLN A 107 -6.35 -25.68 -10.31
N GLY A 108 -5.98 -26.74 -9.58
CA GLY A 108 -5.92 -28.11 -10.10
C GLY A 108 -4.65 -28.42 -10.89
N GLU A 109 -3.73 -27.46 -11.03
CA GLU A 109 -2.46 -27.63 -11.74
C GLU A 109 -1.32 -28.12 -10.84
N GLY A 110 -1.64 -28.44 -9.58
CA GLY A 110 -0.67 -28.73 -8.52
C GLY A 110 -0.07 -27.47 -7.92
N GLN A 111 0.60 -27.61 -6.76
CA GLN A 111 1.30 -26.49 -6.14
C GLN A 111 2.46 -26.07 -7.05
N LYS A 112 2.27 -25.01 -7.84
CA LYS A 112 3.28 -24.51 -8.76
C LYS A 112 3.23 -23.00 -8.94
N PHE A 113 4.41 -22.41 -9.12
CA PHE A 113 4.60 -21.02 -9.49
C PHE A 113 5.59 -20.95 -10.64
N VAL A 114 5.17 -20.33 -11.75
CA VAL A 114 5.94 -20.27 -12.99
C VAL A 114 6.44 -18.85 -13.23
N VAL A 115 7.73 -18.72 -13.51
CA VAL A 115 8.37 -17.46 -13.88
C VAL A 115 8.92 -17.57 -15.29
N GLU A 116 8.26 -16.89 -16.22
CA GLU A 116 8.69 -16.80 -17.61
C GLU A 116 10.03 -16.05 -17.75
N ARG A 117 10.90 -16.57 -18.62
CA ARG A 117 12.18 -15.94 -18.95
C ARG A 117 12.20 -15.53 -20.42
N ARG A 118 12.84 -14.40 -20.71
CA ARG A 118 13.05 -13.96 -22.11
C ARG A 118 14.01 -14.89 -22.86
N GLU A 119 14.99 -15.42 -22.13
CA GLU A 119 16.02 -16.31 -22.64
C GLU A 119 16.12 -17.52 -21.70
N GLY A 120 16.00 -18.72 -22.26
CA GLY A 120 15.97 -19.98 -21.52
C GLY A 120 14.57 -20.44 -21.12
N GLU A 121 14.50 -21.67 -20.59
CA GLU A 121 13.25 -22.32 -20.17
C GLU A 121 12.56 -21.57 -19.01
N PRO A 122 11.24 -21.65 -18.83
CA PRO A 122 10.58 -21.08 -17.65
C PRO A 122 11.13 -21.67 -16.34
N LEU A 123 11.20 -20.87 -15.28
CA LEU A 123 11.50 -21.38 -13.94
C LEU A 123 10.19 -21.85 -13.29
N VAL A 124 10.11 -23.13 -12.91
CA VAL A 124 8.92 -23.72 -12.30
C VAL A 124 9.25 -24.16 -10.88
N TYR A 125 8.57 -23.55 -9.91
CA TYR A 125 8.74 -23.85 -8.49
C TYR A 125 7.52 -24.58 -7.96
N THR A 126 7.71 -25.72 -7.31
CA THR A 126 6.64 -26.45 -6.63
C THR A 126 6.69 -26.32 -5.11
N ASN A 127 7.79 -25.78 -4.60
CA ASN A 127 8.03 -25.54 -3.19
C ASN A 127 8.87 -24.28 -3.03
N ILE A 128 8.85 -23.71 -1.82
CA ILE A 128 9.52 -22.44 -1.55
C ILE A 128 11.02 -22.63 -1.32
N GLU A 129 11.45 -23.79 -0.87
CA GLU A 129 12.85 -24.11 -0.58
C GLU A 129 13.71 -23.98 -1.83
N LYS A 130 13.27 -24.57 -2.94
CA LYS A 130 13.97 -24.49 -4.23
C LYS A 130 14.01 -23.05 -4.75
N MET A 131 12.94 -22.31 -4.55
CA MET A 131 12.87 -20.91 -4.94
C MET A 131 13.84 -20.04 -4.11
N HIS A 132 13.98 -20.32 -2.81
CA HIS A 132 14.97 -19.67 -1.95
C HIS A 132 16.41 -19.95 -2.40
N GLU A 133 16.73 -21.19 -2.76
CA GLU A 133 18.04 -21.57 -3.29
C GLU A 133 18.36 -20.79 -4.58
N ASP A 134 17.43 -20.80 -5.53
CA ASP A 134 17.63 -20.15 -6.84
C ASP A 134 17.69 -18.63 -6.72
N TYR A 135 16.98 -18.04 -5.75
CA TYR A 135 17.07 -16.61 -5.45
C TYR A 135 18.43 -16.23 -4.84
N LYS A 136 18.94 -17.02 -3.89
CA LYS A 136 20.27 -16.83 -3.29
C LYS A 136 21.39 -17.02 -4.31
N ALA A 137 21.20 -17.94 -5.26
CA ALA A 137 22.13 -18.23 -6.35
C ALA A 137 22.07 -17.22 -7.52
N ASP A 138 21.21 -16.20 -7.45
CA ASP A 138 20.97 -15.22 -8.54
C ASP A 138 20.35 -15.80 -9.82
N ILE A 139 19.87 -17.04 -9.79
CA ILE A 139 19.16 -17.68 -10.91
C ILE A 139 17.78 -17.04 -11.06
N LEU A 140 17.08 -16.86 -9.94
CA LEU A 140 15.86 -16.06 -9.86
C LEU A 140 16.23 -14.65 -9.40
N THR A 141 16.32 -13.72 -10.34
CA THR A 141 16.60 -12.32 -10.00
C THR A 141 15.36 -11.60 -9.44
N PRO A 142 15.51 -10.48 -8.71
CA PRO A 142 14.38 -9.66 -8.28
C PRO A 142 13.47 -9.21 -9.42
N GLN A 143 14.05 -8.94 -10.60
CA GLN A 143 13.31 -8.55 -11.79
C GLN A 143 12.40 -9.68 -12.28
N LEU A 144 12.94 -10.90 -12.37
CA LEU A 144 12.19 -12.10 -12.76
C LEU A 144 11.10 -12.44 -11.73
N LEU A 145 11.42 -12.38 -10.44
CA LEU A 145 10.45 -12.57 -9.36
C LEU A 145 9.28 -11.60 -9.50
N LYS A 146 9.56 -10.29 -9.64
CA LYS A 146 8.52 -9.26 -9.79
C LYS A 146 7.67 -9.49 -11.03
N SER A 147 8.25 -9.88 -12.17
CA SER A 147 7.47 -10.18 -13.37
C SER A 147 6.59 -11.42 -13.20
N GLY A 148 7.11 -12.50 -12.61
CA GLY A 148 6.34 -13.72 -12.36
C GLY A 148 5.17 -13.47 -11.41
N VAL A 149 5.42 -12.77 -10.30
CA VAL A 149 4.37 -12.40 -9.34
C VAL A 149 3.33 -11.49 -9.97
N THR A 150 3.75 -10.54 -10.82
CA THR A 150 2.81 -9.68 -11.56
C THR A 150 1.91 -10.51 -12.45
N ALA A 151 2.46 -11.42 -13.26
CA ALA A 151 1.68 -12.23 -14.17
C ALA A 151 0.69 -13.12 -13.43
N ALA A 152 1.15 -13.85 -12.42
CA ALA A 152 0.32 -14.73 -11.60
C ALA A 152 -0.78 -13.97 -10.85
N LEU A 153 -0.46 -12.81 -10.27
CA LEU A 153 -1.44 -12.02 -9.55
C LEU A 153 -2.51 -11.44 -10.48
N LEU A 154 -2.14 -10.95 -11.66
CA LEU A 154 -3.13 -10.47 -12.64
C LEU A 154 -4.08 -11.58 -13.07
N ALA A 155 -3.58 -12.80 -13.29
CA ALA A 155 -4.42 -13.95 -13.59
C ALA A 155 -5.39 -14.29 -12.44
N LEU A 156 -4.95 -14.15 -11.18
CA LEU A 156 -5.83 -14.34 -10.02
C LEU A 156 -6.90 -13.25 -9.87
N LEU A 157 -6.56 -12.01 -10.23
CA LEU A 157 -7.48 -10.86 -10.11
C LEU A 157 -8.48 -10.77 -11.27
N GLU A 158 -8.11 -11.23 -12.46
CA GLU A 158 -8.93 -11.16 -13.67
C GLU A 158 -10.39 -11.61 -13.48
N PRO A 159 -10.70 -12.79 -12.92
CA PRO A 159 -12.09 -13.22 -12.76
C PRO A 159 -12.89 -12.32 -11.80
N VAL A 160 -12.25 -11.78 -10.76
CA VAL A 160 -12.87 -10.86 -9.80
C VAL A 160 -13.19 -9.53 -10.48
N GLN A 161 -12.24 -9.01 -11.25
CA GLN A 161 -12.40 -7.76 -11.99
C GLN A 161 -13.48 -7.91 -13.08
N ALA A 162 -13.50 -9.03 -13.80
CA ALA A 162 -14.54 -9.31 -14.78
C ALA A 162 -15.93 -9.38 -14.13
N ALA A 163 -16.06 -10.04 -12.97
CA ALA A 163 -17.31 -10.11 -12.22
C ALA A 163 -17.78 -8.72 -11.72
N PHE A 164 -16.85 -7.86 -11.28
CA PHE A 164 -17.15 -6.49 -10.89
C PHE A 164 -17.62 -5.64 -12.09
N GLN A 165 -16.93 -5.73 -13.23
CA GLN A 165 -17.32 -5.00 -14.45
C GLN A 165 -18.67 -5.45 -15.01
N ALA A 166 -19.02 -6.74 -14.85
CA ALA A 166 -20.29 -7.29 -15.30
C ALA A 166 -21.48 -6.93 -14.39
N SER A 167 -21.25 -6.48 -13.14
CA SER A 167 -22.30 -6.22 -12.16
C SER A 167 -22.45 -4.73 -11.85
N GLN A 168 -23.49 -4.11 -12.41
CA GLN A 168 -23.83 -2.71 -12.11
C GLN A 168 -24.20 -2.53 -10.62
N GLU A 169 -24.89 -3.52 -10.03
CA GLU A 169 -25.24 -3.50 -8.62
C GLU A 169 -23.99 -3.44 -7.73
N TRP A 170 -22.96 -4.23 -8.04
CA TRP A 170 -21.71 -4.22 -7.29
C TRP A 170 -21.00 -2.88 -7.43
N GLN A 171 -20.96 -2.30 -8.63
CA GLN A 171 -20.38 -0.97 -8.85
C GLN A 171 -21.12 0.12 -8.07
N ASP A 172 -22.45 0.04 -7.99
CA ASP A 172 -23.25 1.00 -7.25
C ASP A 172 -23.03 0.88 -5.73
N ILE A 173 -22.88 -0.34 -5.21
CA ILE A 173 -22.55 -0.60 -3.81
C ILE A 173 -21.15 -0.07 -3.48
N GLU A 174 -20.16 -0.31 -4.34
CA GLU A 174 -18.78 0.15 -4.16
C GLU A 174 -18.73 1.67 -4.00
N ARG A 175 -19.40 2.41 -4.90
CA ARG A 175 -19.46 3.88 -4.85
C ARG A 175 -20.14 4.43 -3.61
N LYS A 176 -21.16 3.71 -3.09
CA LYS A 176 -21.86 4.09 -1.85
C LYS A 176 -21.03 3.77 -0.61
N ALA A 177 -20.31 2.65 -0.61
CA ALA A 177 -19.48 2.21 0.50
C ALA A 177 -18.18 3.03 0.61
N TYR A 178 -17.59 3.39 -0.54
CA TYR A 178 -16.33 4.12 -0.65
C TYR A 178 -16.49 5.36 -1.53
N PRO A 179 -17.21 6.39 -1.05
CA PRO A 179 -17.41 7.61 -1.83
C PRO A 179 -16.05 8.26 -2.16
N PRO A 180 -15.84 8.72 -3.40
CA PRO A 180 -14.57 9.32 -3.79
C PRO A 180 -14.27 10.55 -2.92
N PRO A 181 -13.00 10.78 -2.54
CA PRO A 181 -12.64 11.97 -1.78
C PRO A 181 -13.06 13.23 -2.55
N PRO A 182 -13.51 14.29 -1.86
CA PRO A 182 -13.89 15.53 -2.52
C PRO A 182 -12.72 16.06 -3.37
N GLU A 183 -13.03 16.46 -4.61
CA GLU A 183 -12.01 16.98 -5.53
C GLU A 183 -11.26 18.14 -4.90
N LYS A 184 -9.94 18.01 -4.78
CA LYS A 184 -9.09 19.14 -4.37
C LYS A 184 -9.15 20.19 -5.48
N LYS A 185 -9.89 21.29 -5.23
CA LYS A 185 -9.90 22.46 -6.12
C LYS A 185 -8.46 22.83 -6.47
N LYS A 186 -8.08 22.67 -7.74
CA LYS A 186 -6.80 23.16 -8.24
C LYS A 186 -6.78 24.68 -8.00
N LYS A 187 -5.97 25.16 -7.07
CA LYS A 187 -5.61 26.58 -7.02
C LYS A 187 -4.95 26.87 -8.37
N GLU A 188 -5.63 27.64 -9.22
CA GLU A 188 -5.01 28.19 -10.42
C GLU A 188 -3.73 28.91 -10.01
N LYS A 189 -2.57 28.36 -10.37
CA LYS A 189 -1.35 29.15 -10.40
C LYS A 189 -1.57 30.18 -11.50
N LYS A 190 -1.92 31.42 -11.15
CA LYS A 190 -1.77 32.57 -12.04
C LYS A 190 -0.34 32.52 -12.57
N LYS A 191 -0.18 32.18 -13.85
CA LYS A 191 1.09 32.38 -14.55
C LYS A 191 1.28 33.88 -14.63
N ASP A 192 2.22 34.40 -13.85
CA ASP A 192 2.65 35.77 -14.00
C ASP A 192 3.42 35.86 -15.32
N LEU A 193 2.71 36.23 -16.39
CA LEU A 193 3.30 36.57 -17.69
C LEU A 193 3.91 37.97 -17.55
N GLY A 194 5.04 38.03 -16.82
CA GLY A 194 5.86 39.22 -16.67
C GLY A 194 6.37 39.69 -18.03
N LYS A 195 5.99 40.92 -18.38
CA LYS A 195 6.34 41.59 -19.63
C LYS A 195 7.86 41.71 -19.78
N ARG A 196 8.34 41.43 -21.00
CA ARG A 196 9.70 41.74 -21.46
C ARG A 196 10.05 43.18 -21.10
N HIS A 197 11.10 43.37 -20.31
CA HIS A 197 11.85 44.63 -20.25
C HIS A 197 13.33 44.32 -20.41
N THR A 198 13.91 44.97 -21.41
CA THR A 198 15.30 44.86 -21.84
C THR A 198 16.21 45.70 -20.95
N ASP A 199 17.45 45.23 -20.83
CA ASP A 199 18.67 45.93 -20.41
C ASP A 199 18.85 46.31 -18.92
N ALA A 200 19.63 45.49 -18.21
CA ALA A 200 20.97 45.85 -17.69
C ALA A 200 21.30 45.26 -16.30
N LYS A 201 22.44 44.54 -16.29
CA LYS A 201 23.40 44.29 -15.18
C LYS A 201 23.10 43.16 -14.18
N LYS A 202 23.77 42.03 -14.47
CA LYS A 202 24.27 41.01 -13.54
C LYS A 202 24.73 41.62 -12.22
N VAL A 203 24.23 41.09 -11.11
CA VAL A 203 24.88 41.15 -9.80
C VAL A 203 25.06 39.71 -9.36
N GLU A 204 26.32 39.28 -9.29
CA GLU A 204 26.73 37.95 -8.82
C GLU A 204 26.89 37.99 -7.30
N ALA A 205 26.32 37.01 -6.59
CA ALA A 205 26.45 36.87 -5.15
C ALA A 205 27.77 36.15 -4.81
N GLN A 206 28.56 36.72 -3.91
CA GLN A 206 29.75 36.07 -3.34
C GLN A 206 29.38 35.25 -2.10
N PRO A 207 30.09 34.14 -1.81
CA PRO A 207 29.68 33.12 -0.84
C PRO A 207 29.77 33.52 0.64
N ASP A 208 30.07 34.78 0.98
CA ASP A 208 30.18 35.28 2.36
C ASP A 208 28.98 36.12 2.84
N GLY A 209 27.93 36.27 2.00
CA GLY A 209 26.62 36.73 2.45
C GLY A 209 26.47 38.25 2.67
N SER A 210 27.37 39.09 2.16
CA SER A 210 27.21 40.54 2.22
C SER A 210 26.83 41.17 0.87
N VAL A 211 25.89 42.13 0.87
CA VAL A 211 25.44 42.88 -0.32
C VAL A 211 25.47 44.38 0.01
N HIS A 212 26.20 45.18 -0.79
CA HIS A 212 26.22 46.65 -0.68
C HIS A 212 25.59 47.29 -1.93
N GLY A 213 24.70 48.27 -1.74
CA GLY A 213 24.08 49.06 -2.81
C GLY A 213 22.89 49.92 -2.33
N HIS A 214 22.69 51.08 -2.96
CA HIS A 214 21.67 52.07 -2.58
C HIS A 214 20.23 51.49 -2.69
N GLY A 215 19.48 51.57 -1.60
CA GLY A 215 18.12 51.00 -1.47
C GLY A 215 17.93 49.99 -0.33
N GLN A 216 18.95 49.76 0.49
CA GLN A 216 18.97 48.78 1.60
C GLN A 216 17.87 48.95 2.67
N GLN A 217 17.11 50.04 2.69
CA GLN A 217 16.19 50.35 3.78
C GLN A 217 14.72 49.95 3.52
N GLN A 218 14.39 49.36 2.36
CA GLN A 218 13.01 49.03 2.00
C GLN A 218 12.70 47.52 1.91
N VAL A 219 13.58 46.67 2.45
CA VAL A 219 13.40 45.20 2.44
C VAL A 219 13.42 44.60 3.86
N SER A 220 13.64 45.41 4.89
CA SER A 220 13.52 44.98 6.29
C SER A 220 12.28 45.60 6.92
N VAL A 221 11.28 44.76 7.21
CA VAL A 221 10.07 45.08 8.01
C VAL A 221 8.98 45.86 7.27
N SER A 222 8.16 45.18 6.48
CA SER A 222 6.69 45.44 6.39
C SER A 222 6.04 44.54 5.34
N THR A 223 5.44 43.44 5.79
CA THR A 223 4.34 42.71 5.12
C THR A 223 3.85 41.58 6.02
N GLY A 224 4.76 40.95 6.79
CA GLY A 224 4.41 39.83 7.68
C GLY A 224 3.64 40.23 8.96
N ALA A 225 3.88 41.40 9.54
CA ALA A 225 3.26 41.80 10.81
C ALA A 225 1.79 42.25 10.65
N GLU A 226 1.47 42.95 9.55
CA GLU A 226 0.09 43.36 9.26
C GLU A 226 -0.79 42.18 8.83
N GLU A 227 -0.24 41.22 8.07
CA GLU A 227 -0.97 39.99 7.74
C GLU A 227 -1.23 39.14 8.99
N ALA A 228 -0.26 39.01 9.89
CA ALA A 228 -0.42 38.26 11.13
C ALA A 228 -1.51 38.86 12.06
N MET A 229 -1.58 40.19 12.16
CA MET A 229 -2.61 40.87 12.98
C MET A 229 -4.02 40.71 12.39
N LYS A 230 -4.16 40.75 11.06
CA LYS A 230 -5.45 40.52 10.38
C LYS A 230 -5.98 39.10 10.60
N GLN A 231 -5.09 38.11 10.64
CA GLN A 231 -5.46 36.71 10.82
C GLN A 231 -5.96 36.44 12.25
N LEU A 232 -5.34 37.08 13.24
CA LEU A 232 -5.77 37.02 14.65
C LEU A 232 -7.12 37.70 14.93
N GLU A 233 -7.43 38.81 14.25
CA GLU A 233 -8.75 39.48 14.40
C GLU A 233 -9.90 38.67 13.77
N LEU A 234 -9.65 37.97 12.66
CA LEU A 234 -10.64 37.11 12.01
C LEU A 234 -10.98 35.87 12.85
N GLU A 235 -10.00 35.28 13.53
CA GLU A 235 -10.23 34.13 14.42
C GLU A 235 -11.05 34.49 15.65
N LYS A 236 -10.88 35.70 16.23
CA LYS A 236 -11.69 36.13 17.37
C LYS A 236 -13.18 36.30 17.03
N LYS A 237 -13.50 36.79 15.82
CA LYS A 237 -14.90 36.93 15.38
C LYS A 237 -15.60 35.61 15.10
N ALA A 238 -14.87 34.54 14.80
CA ALA A 238 -15.44 33.22 14.50
C ALA A 238 -15.80 32.41 15.75
N VAL A 239 -15.34 32.82 16.94
CA VAL A 239 -15.60 32.13 18.22
C VAL A 239 -16.79 32.75 18.98
N GLU A 240 -17.23 33.95 18.61
CA GLU A 240 -18.34 34.67 19.25
C GLU A 240 -19.64 34.70 18.43
N SER A 241 -19.78 33.83 17.42
CA SER A 241 -21.00 33.70 16.59
C SER A 241 -21.56 32.29 16.55
#